data_AF-A0A933K159-F1
#
_entry.id   AF-A0A933K159-F1
#
_cell.length_a   1.000
_cell.length_b   1.000
_cell.length_c   1.000
_cell.angle_alpha   90.00
_cell.angle_beta   90.00
_cell.angle_gamma   90.00
#
_symmetry.space_group_name_H-M   'P 1'
#
loop_
_entity.id
_entity.type
_entity.pdbx_description
1 polymer ?
#
loop_
_entity_poly.entity_id
_entity_poly.type
_entity_poly.pdbx_seq_one_letter_code
_entity_poly.pdbx_strand_id
1 'polypeptide(L)'
;MSRRSSRLALILVALFWAGSAPCQDPAGWMARVEQLLAKPGGAPEALKALRSLPVEIRGTADYQWMGARTHMALAEHDLCAINAATYRFLPRSIERDFTAVNRWLAGRAEEFMALATESLAKGLNDEAAKRYFEAVLCNQAILGRQDEGLGKQTLTALDRLVKTTPNRADYWFGLGFYNYYFSHLEAARRAFEVAIDKEPDPYRKWMLGVWRQRTEAEMAVERQQDEQEKKAKADREAREARVAASGPGPGQTASGVPGEAERYEAALHRSSLDADIREVDRRIFDLKGKLAGRVTVLTNGTVGVEAVNHKKVNEELQQLEARRSDLVSQRDGPR
;
A
#
# COMPACT_ATOMS: atom_id res chain seq x y z
N MET A 1 14.54 -46.92 -3.69
CA MET A 1 14.28 -45.83 -4.66
C MET A 1 13.15 -44.94 -4.14
N SER A 2 13.20 -43.65 -4.51
CA SER A 2 12.08 -42.69 -4.59
C SER A 2 11.87 -41.67 -3.45
N ARG A 3 12.40 -40.47 -3.75
CA ARG A 3 11.80 -39.11 -3.59
C ARG A 3 11.90 -38.43 -2.22
N ARG A 4 13.13 -38.02 -1.89
CA ARG A 4 13.46 -36.93 -0.95
C ARG A 4 13.95 -35.64 -1.64
N SER A 5 13.63 -35.40 -2.92
CA SER A 5 14.36 -34.39 -3.73
C SER A 5 13.51 -33.36 -4.50
N SER A 6 12.37 -32.88 -3.96
CA SER A 6 11.49 -31.99 -4.77
C SER A 6 11.02 -30.69 -4.13
N ARG A 7 11.61 -30.18 -3.03
CA ARG A 7 11.22 -28.86 -2.49
C ARG A 7 12.35 -27.86 -2.26
N LEU A 8 13.60 -28.33 -2.25
CA LEU A 8 14.79 -27.46 -2.40
C LEU A 8 15.02 -26.97 -3.84
N ALA A 9 14.25 -27.47 -4.81
CA ALA A 9 14.47 -27.21 -6.23
C ALA A 9 13.77 -25.95 -6.79
N LEU A 10 12.90 -25.27 -6.04
CA LEU A 10 12.22 -24.05 -6.52
C LEU A 10 13.00 -22.76 -6.27
N ILE A 11 14.12 -22.82 -5.53
CA ILE A 11 15.00 -21.69 -5.24
C ILE A 11 16.28 -21.71 -6.11
N LEU A 12 16.59 -22.82 -6.80
CA LEU A 12 17.90 -23.02 -7.46
C LEU A 12 17.88 -23.02 -9.01
N VAL A 13 16.73 -22.86 -9.67
CA VAL A 13 16.66 -22.90 -11.15
C VAL A 13 16.93 -21.53 -11.82
N ALA A 14 17.19 -20.47 -11.04
CA ALA A 14 17.40 -19.10 -11.54
C ALA A 14 18.80 -18.80 -12.14
N LEU A 15 19.70 -19.79 -12.27
CA LEU A 15 21.14 -19.52 -12.40
C LEU A 15 21.79 -19.72 -13.78
N PHE A 16 21.06 -19.94 -14.87
CA PHE A 16 21.73 -20.48 -16.08
C PHE A 16 21.46 -19.82 -17.43
N TRP A 17 21.55 -18.48 -17.55
CA TRP A 17 22.18 -17.78 -18.70
C TRP A 17 21.65 -16.36 -18.83
N ALA A 18 22.49 -15.35 -18.57
CA ALA A 18 22.24 -13.97 -18.96
C ALA A 18 23.31 -13.33 -19.83
N GLY A 19 23.11 -13.42 -21.16
CA GLY A 19 23.76 -12.55 -22.13
C GLY A 19 23.20 -11.13 -22.02
N SER A 20 24.03 -10.22 -21.55
CA SER A 20 23.92 -8.74 -21.59
C SER A 20 25.36 -8.22 -21.55
N ALA A 21 25.64 -7.09 -22.21
CA ALA A 21 27.00 -6.56 -22.37
C ALA A 21 27.81 -6.62 -21.06
N PRO A 22 29.07 -7.09 -21.10
CA PRO A 22 29.83 -7.34 -19.89
C PRO A 22 29.98 -6.04 -19.10
N CYS A 23 29.40 -6.02 -17.89
CA CYS A 23 29.85 -5.11 -16.85
C CYS A 23 31.37 -5.29 -16.73
N GLN A 24 32.14 -4.20 -16.68
CA GLN A 24 33.59 -4.29 -16.63
C GLN A 24 34.12 -4.96 -15.35
N ASP A 25 33.27 -5.12 -14.31
CA ASP A 25 33.57 -5.93 -13.14
C ASP A 25 32.30 -6.16 -12.27
N PRO A 26 31.39 -7.07 -12.66
CA PRO A 26 30.21 -7.35 -11.85
C PRO A 26 30.60 -7.99 -10.51
N ALA A 27 31.69 -8.76 -10.49
CA ALA A 27 32.16 -9.45 -9.30
C ALA A 27 32.63 -8.49 -8.20
N GLY A 28 33.37 -7.43 -8.54
CA GLY A 28 33.97 -6.53 -7.57
C GLY A 28 32.95 -5.71 -6.79
N TRP A 29 31.99 -5.07 -7.46
CA TRP A 29 30.99 -4.29 -6.75
C TRP A 29 29.96 -5.16 -6.03
N MET A 30 29.60 -6.33 -6.58
CA MET A 30 28.74 -7.29 -5.88
C MET A 30 29.42 -7.82 -4.62
N ALA A 31 30.68 -8.25 -4.70
CA ALA A 31 31.44 -8.71 -3.54
C ALA A 31 31.53 -7.64 -2.46
N ARG A 32 31.67 -6.36 -2.84
CA ARG A 32 31.62 -5.23 -1.91
C ARG A 32 30.27 -5.12 -1.21
N VAL A 33 29.16 -5.22 -1.95
CA VAL A 33 27.82 -5.14 -1.34
C VAL A 33 27.56 -6.36 -0.44
N GLU A 34 27.99 -7.57 -0.83
CA GLU A 34 27.91 -8.77 0.02
C GLU A 34 28.72 -8.63 1.32
N GLN A 35 29.95 -8.09 1.24
CA GLN A 35 30.77 -7.82 2.42
C GLN A 35 30.11 -6.81 3.36
N LEU A 36 29.38 -5.83 2.83
CA LEU A 36 28.63 -4.88 3.63
C LEU A 36 27.42 -5.57 4.29
N LEU A 37 26.67 -6.38 3.54
CA LEU A 37 25.53 -7.13 4.06
C LEU A 37 25.90 -8.20 5.10
N ALA A 38 27.12 -8.73 5.04
CA ALA A 38 27.62 -9.69 6.03
C ALA A 38 27.89 -9.04 7.41
N LYS A 39 28.01 -7.72 7.48
CA LYS A 39 28.22 -7.00 8.74
C LYS A 39 26.87 -6.71 9.41
N PRO A 40 26.74 -6.91 10.74
CA PRO A 40 25.57 -6.46 11.47
C PRO A 40 25.32 -4.97 11.23
N GLY A 41 24.13 -4.63 10.73
CA GLY A 41 23.75 -3.25 10.44
C GLY A 41 24.34 -2.65 9.16
N GLY A 42 25.03 -3.42 8.31
CA GLY A 42 25.68 -2.90 7.09
C GLY A 42 24.77 -2.67 5.88
N ALA A 43 23.45 -2.84 6.04
CA ALA A 43 22.47 -2.70 4.98
C ALA A 43 22.30 -1.24 4.46
N PRO A 44 22.33 -0.18 5.30
CA PRO A 44 22.34 1.20 4.82
C PRO A 44 23.56 1.52 3.93
N GLU A 45 24.73 1.01 4.30
CA GLU A 45 25.98 1.19 3.56
C GLU A 45 25.97 0.41 2.25
N ALA A 46 25.43 -0.81 2.27
CA ALA A 46 25.17 -1.59 1.07
C ALA A 46 24.25 -0.83 0.09
N LEU A 47 23.21 -0.16 0.61
CA LEU A 47 22.27 0.60 -0.22
C LEU A 47 22.92 1.86 -0.80
N LYS A 48 23.72 2.56 0.02
CA LYS A 48 24.51 3.70 -0.42
C LYS A 48 25.52 3.29 -1.50
N ALA A 49 26.16 2.13 -1.33
CA ALA A 49 27.10 1.57 -2.31
C ALA A 49 26.39 1.27 -3.64
N LEU A 50 25.21 0.63 -3.60
CA LEU A 50 24.41 0.41 -4.80
C LEU A 50 24.03 1.72 -5.49
N ARG A 51 23.45 2.68 -4.74
CA ARG A 51 23.06 4.00 -5.28
C ARG A 51 24.23 4.81 -5.82
N SER A 52 25.47 4.48 -5.49
CA SER A 52 26.67 5.14 -6.02
C SER A 52 27.16 4.56 -7.35
N LEU A 53 26.63 3.40 -7.78
CA LEU A 53 27.05 2.78 -9.04
C LEU A 53 26.62 3.62 -10.25
N PRO A 54 27.38 3.58 -11.36
CA PRO A 54 26.98 4.21 -12.62
C PRO A 54 25.57 3.78 -13.06
N VAL A 55 24.83 4.67 -13.73
CA VAL A 55 23.44 4.45 -14.17
C VAL A 55 23.32 3.19 -15.03
N GLU A 56 24.34 2.92 -15.83
CA GLU A 56 24.46 1.77 -16.72
C GLU A 56 24.48 0.45 -15.93
N ILE A 57 25.08 0.45 -14.73
CA ILE A 57 25.10 -0.70 -13.83
C ILE A 57 23.76 -0.86 -13.10
N ARG A 58 23.07 0.25 -12.78
CA ARG A 58 21.77 0.19 -12.08
C ARG A 58 20.66 -0.49 -12.90
N GLY A 59 20.84 -0.53 -14.21
CA GLY A 59 20.00 -1.28 -15.12
C GLY A 59 20.27 -2.79 -15.13
N THR A 60 21.33 -3.32 -14.50
CA THR A 60 21.72 -4.74 -14.60
C THR A 60 20.91 -5.66 -13.68
N ALA A 61 20.82 -6.95 -14.02
CA ALA A 61 20.13 -7.94 -13.19
C ALA A 61 20.80 -8.11 -11.83
N ASP A 62 22.14 -8.11 -11.82
CA ASP A 62 22.98 -8.17 -10.63
C ASP A 62 22.65 -7.00 -9.68
N TYR A 63 22.50 -5.78 -10.21
CA TYR A 63 22.16 -4.62 -9.39
C TYR A 63 20.80 -4.77 -8.71
N GLN A 64 19.79 -5.21 -9.47
CA GLN A 64 18.43 -5.39 -8.95
C GLN A 64 18.40 -6.48 -7.88
N TRP A 65 19.17 -7.57 -8.06
CA TRP A 65 19.34 -8.63 -7.07
C TRP A 65 19.95 -8.09 -5.76
N MET A 66 21.06 -7.36 -5.86
CA MET A 66 21.72 -6.79 -4.68
C MET A 66 20.87 -5.70 -4.02
N GLY A 67 20.12 -4.92 -4.78
CA GLY A 67 19.12 -3.97 -4.28
C GLY A 67 18.06 -4.66 -3.44
N ALA A 68 17.44 -5.71 -3.98
CA ALA A 68 16.45 -6.49 -3.26
C ALA A 68 17.00 -7.08 -1.95
N ARG A 69 18.21 -7.68 -1.98
CA ARG A 69 18.88 -8.21 -0.79
C ARG A 69 19.16 -7.15 0.26
N THR A 70 19.58 -5.97 -0.18
CA THR A 70 19.88 -4.85 0.70
C THR A 70 18.64 -4.29 1.37
N HIS A 71 17.54 -4.12 0.62
CA HIS A 71 16.27 -3.67 1.18
C HIS A 71 15.64 -4.71 2.12
N MET A 72 15.78 -6.01 1.81
CA MET A 72 15.38 -7.09 2.74
C MET A 72 16.17 -7.04 4.05
N ALA A 73 17.47 -6.73 4.01
CA ALA A 73 18.30 -6.57 5.20
C ALA A 73 17.99 -5.29 6.01
N LEU A 74 17.35 -4.29 5.39
CA LEU A 74 16.84 -3.07 6.06
C LEU A 74 15.47 -3.27 6.72
N ALA A 75 14.88 -4.47 6.62
CA ALA A 75 13.51 -4.75 7.03
C ALA A 75 12.43 -3.88 6.36
N GLU A 76 12.74 -3.28 5.19
CA GLU A 76 11.77 -2.60 4.33
C GLU A 76 11.02 -3.66 3.49
N HIS A 77 10.10 -4.38 4.13
CA HIS A 77 9.65 -5.70 3.67
C HIS A 77 8.53 -5.75 2.62
N ASP A 78 7.81 -4.66 2.33
CA ASP A 78 6.51 -4.85 1.66
C ASP A 78 6.51 -4.75 0.13
N LEU A 79 7.27 -3.84 -0.49
CA LEU A 79 7.19 -3.62 -1.95
C LEU A 79 8.40 -4.17 -2.73
N CYS A 80 9.59 -4.18 -2.14
CA CYS A 80 10.81 -4.55 -2.87
C CYS A 80 10.96 -6.06 -3.11
N ALA A 81 10.47 -6.92 -2.20
CA ALA A 81 10.48 -8.38 -2.40
C ALA A 81 9.51 -8.81 -3.51
N ILE A 82 8.34 -8.16 -3.58
CA ILE A 82 7.36 -8.34 -4.67
C ILE A 82 7.97 -7.84 -5.98
N ASN A 83 8.55 -6.63 -5.98
CA ASN A 83 9.22 -6.09 -7.16
C ASN A 83 10.32 -7.03 -7.67
N ALA A 84 11.21 -7.53 -6.80
CA ALA A 84 12.28 -8.45 -7.20
C ALA A 84 11.76 -9.78 -7.77
N ALA A 85 10.71 -10.34 -7.16
CA ALA A 85 10.03 -11.54 -7.67
C ALA A 85 9.35 -11.26 -9.03
N THR A 86 8.90 -10.04 -9.25
CA THR A 86 8.19 -9.66 -10.47
C THR A 86 9.12 -9.24 -11.61
N TYR A 87 10.28 -8.65 -11.30
CA TYR A 87 11.34 -8.36 -12.26
C TYR A 87 11.90 -9.63 -12.93
N ARG A 88 11.76 -10.81 -12.30
CA ARG A 88 12.15 -12.10 -12.89
C ARG A 88 11.36 -12.43 -14.15
N PHE A 89 10.14 -11.91 -14.28
CA PHE A 89 9.28 -12.23 -15.41
C PHE A 89 9.60 -11.33 -16.61
N LEU A 90 10.25 -10.17 -16.43
CA LEU A 90 10.54 -9.23 -17.50
C LEU A 90 11.49 -9.85 -18.55
N PRO A 91 11.07 -9.92 -19.82
CA PRO A 91 11.95 -10.29 -20.92
C PRO A 91 13.08 -9.28 -21.03
N ARG A 92 14.27 -9.73 -21.42
CA ARG A 92 15.41 -8.83 -21.67
C ARG A 92 15.16 -7.79 -22.76
N SER A 93 14.19 -8.05 -23.63
CA SER A 93 13.82 -7.19 -24.75
C SER A 93 12.98 -5.97 -24.36
N ILE A 94 12.55 -5.86 -23.10
CA ILE A 94 11.75 -4.72 -22.65
C ILE A 94 12.68 -3.62 -22.17
N GLU A 95 12.46 -2.42 -22.71
CA GLU A 95 13.08 -1.20 -22.24
C GLU A 95 12.80 -1.06 -20.75
N ARG A 96 13.86 -0.94 -19.93
CA ARG A 96 13.74 -0.98 -18.47
C ARG A 96 13.29 0.36 -17.88
N ASP A 97 12.55 1.15 -18.66
CA ASP A 97 11.86 2.33 -18.16
C ASP A 97 10.55 1.92 -17.47
N PHE A 98 10.15 2.74 -16.50
CA PHE A 98 9.02 2.47 -15.63
C PHE A 98 7.70 2.28 -16.39
N THR A 99 7.50 3.00 -17.49
CA THR A 99 6.26 2.95 -18.28
C THR A 99 6.17 1.65 -19.08
N ALA A 100 7.27 1.24 -19.73
CA ALA A 100 7.32 -0.02 -20.46
C ALA A 100 7.18 -1.24 -19.54
N VAL A 101 7.84 -1.22 -18.37
CA VAL A 101 7.72 -2.27 -17.35
C VAL A 101 6.28 -2.38 -16.85
N ASN A 102 5.64 -1.28 -16.47
CA ASN A 102 4.25 -1.29 -15.99
C ASN A 102 3.26 -1.79 -17.07
N ARG A 103 3.43 -1.35 -18.32
CA ARG A 103 2.59 -1.82 -19.43
C ARG A 103 2.72 -3.33 -19.63
N TRP A 104 3.95 -3.84 -19.55
CA TRP A 104 4.19 -5.26 -19.71
C TRP A 104 3.64 -6.08 -18.55
N LEU A 105 3.82 -5.62 -17.32
CA LEU A 105 3.27 -6.26 -16.13
C LEU A 105 1.74 -6.31 -16.16
N ALA A 106 1.10 -5.25 -16.64
CA ALA A 106 -0.35 -5.24 -16.86
C ALA A 106 -0.77 -6.34 -17.84
N GLY A 107 -0.11 -6.41 -19.01
CA GLY A 107 -0.41 -7.44 -20.01
C GLY A 107 -0.18 -8.87 -19.49
N ARG A 108 0.86 -9.08 -18.67
CA ARG A 108 1.08 -10.40 -18.03
C ARG A 108 0.07 -10.72 -16.96
N ALA A 109 -0.36 -9.74 -16.16
CA ALA A 109 -1.40 -9.95 -15.18
C ALA A 109 -2.68 -10.45 -15.87
N GLU A 110 -3.09 -9.78 -16.96
CA GLU A 110 -4.25 -10.17 -17.78
C GLU A 110 -4.09 -11.58 -18.38
N GLU A 111 -2.91 -11.90 -18.95
CA GLU A 111 -2.63 -13.22 -19.51
C GLU A 111 -2.73 -14.32 -18.45
N PHE A 112 -2.09 -14.13 -17.29
CA PHE A 112 -2.14 -15.11 -16.21
C PHE A 112 -3.57 -15.30 -15.68
N MET A 113 -4.40 -14.25 -15.66
CA MET A 113 -5.83 -14.41 -15.32
C MET A 113 -6.60 -15.25 -16.32
N ALA A 114 -6.37 -15.03 -17.61
CA ALA A 114 -7.01 -15.81 -18.67
C ALA A 114 -6.64 -17.30 -18.51
N LEU A 115 -5.34 -17.58 -18.34
CA LEU A 115 -4.83 -18.94 -18.10
C LEU A 115 -5.39 -19.54 -16.80
N ALA A 116 -5.53 -18.74 -15.75
CA ALA A 116 -6.10 -19.18 -14.48
C ALA A 116 -7.57 -19.59 -14.64
N THR A 117 -8.35 -18.76 -15.33
CA THR A 117 -9.77 -18.98 -15.58
C THR A 117 -9.99 -20.21 -16.47
N GLU A 118 -9.16 -20.37 -17.51
CA GLU A 118 -9.17 -21.55 -18.36
C GLU A 118 -8.83 -22.82 -17.57
N SER A 119 -7.78 -22.76 -16.74
CA SER A 119 -7.38 -23.88 -15.87
C SER A 119 -8.49 -24.25 -14.89
N LEU A 120 -9.17 -23.25 -14.31
CA LEU A 120 -10.30 -23.45 -13.41
C LEU A 120 -11.48 -24.11 -14.12
N ALA A 121 -11.81 -23.66 -15.34
CA ALA A 121 -12.88 -24.25 -16.15
C ALA A 121 -12.60 -25.73 -16.52
N LYS A 122 -11.32 -26.11 -16.61
CA LYS A 122 -10.86 -27.49 -16.82
C LYS A 122 -10.76 -28.31 -15.52
N GLY A 123 -11.09 -27.74 -14.36
CA GLY A 123 -10.96 -28.38 -13.05
C GLY A 123 -9.50 -28.50 -12.55
N LEU A 124 -8.55 -27.82 -13.19
CA LEU A 124 -7.12 -27.82 -12.83
C LEU A 124 -6.86 -26.81 -11.71
N ASN A 125 -7.41 -27.07 -10.52
CA ASN A 125 -7.42 -26.12 -9.40
C ASN A 125 -6.01 -25.65 -8.97
N ASP A 126 -5.02 -26.55 -8.94
CA ASP A 126 -3.63 -26.19 -8.59
C ASP A 126 -2.99 -25.23 -9.59
N GLU A 127 -3.18 -25.49 -10.89
CA GLU A 127 -2.65 -24.61 -11.93
C GLU A 127 -3.40 -23.29 -11.93
N ALA A 128 -4.74 -23.32 -11.79
CA ALA A 128 -5.55 -22.11 -11.65
C ALA A 128 -5.04 -21.24 -10.49
N ALA A 129 -4.86 -21.83 -9.30
CA ALA A 129 -4.34 -21.12 -8.14
C ALA A 129 -2.96 -20.49 -8.39
N LYS A 130 -2.05 -21.25 -9.01
CA LYS A 130 -0.73 -20.75 -9.38
C LYS A 130 -0.82 -19.56 -10.34
N ARG A 131 -1.66 -19.65 -11.38
CA ARG A 131 -1.84 -18.58 -12.36
C ARG A 131 -2.51 -17.35 -11.77
N TYR A 132 -3.51 -17.53 -10.90
CA TYR A 132 -4.06 -16.41 -10.14
C TYR A 132 -2.96 -15.72 -9.33
N PHE A 133 -2.10 -16.48 -8.65
CA PHE A 133 -0.98 -15.92 -7.88
C PHE A 133 0.07 -15.22 -8.77
N GLU A 134 0.34 -15.72 -9.98
CA GLU A 134 1.22 -15.03 -10.94
C GLU A 134 0.59 -13.72 -11.43
N ALA A 135 -0.70 -13.72 -11.73
CA ALA A 135 -1.44 -12.52 -12.12
C ALA A 135 -1.41 -11.45 -11.01
N VAL A 136 -1.62 -11.89 -9.78
CA VAL A 136 -1.51 -11.10 -8.56
C VAL A 136 -0.17 -10.40 -8.46
N LEU A 137 0.93 -11.15 -8.55
CA LEU A 137 2.28 -10.61 -8.40
C LEU A 137 2.59 -9.58 -9.50
N CYS A 138 2.12 -9.85 -10.73
CA CYS A 138 2.23 -8.90 -11.83
C CYS A 138 1.43 -7.62 -11.55
N ASN A 139 0.19 -7.72 -11.07
CA ASN A 139 -0.64 -6.56 -10.75
C ASN A 139 -0.06 -5.74 -9.59
N GLN A 140 0.41 -6.39 -8.53
CA GLN A 140 0.98 -5.71 -7.37
C GLN A 140 2.30 -5.00 -7.66
N ALA A 141 3.10 -5.53 -8.58
CA ALA A 141 4.32 -4.85 -9.01
C ALA A 141 4.05 -3.62 -9.89
N ILE A 142 2.84 -3.46 -10.41
CA ILE A 142 2.43 -2.21 -11.05
C ILE A 142 2.17 -1.21 -9.94
N LEU A 143 3.19 -0.43 -9.59
CA LEU A 143 3.09 0.65 -8.61
C LEU A 143 1.94 1.59 -9.00
N GLY A 144 0.85 1.55 -8.24
CA GLY A 144 -0.26 2.50 -8.33
C GLY A 144 -1.45 2.09 -9.20
N ARG A 145 -1.49 0.89 -9.79
CA ARG A 145 -2.69 0.42 -10.50
C ARG A 145 -3.50 -0.55 -9.62
N GLN A 146 -4.47 -0.02 -8.88
CA GLN A 146 -5.51 -0.83 -8.26
C GLN A 146 -6.61 -1.09 -9.29
N ASP A 147 -6.42 -2.11 -10.13
CA ASP A 147 -7.54 -2.62 -10.93
C ASP A 147 -8.49 -3.40 -9.99
N GLU A 148 -9.57 -2.73 -9.57
CA GLU A 148 -10.61 -3.33 -8.73
C GLU A 148 -11.31 -4.50 -9.40
N GLY A 149 -11.41 -4.50 -10.74
CA GLY A 149 -11.99 -5.60 -11.50
C GLY A 149 -11.14 -6.86 -11.38
N LEU A 150 -9.84 -6.71 -11.60
CA LEU A 150 -8.85 -7.78 -11.45
C LEU A 150 -8.79 -8.29 -10.00
N GLY A 151 -8.85 -7.37 -9.03
CA GLY A 151 -8.94 -7.69 -7.61
C GLY A 151 -10.13 -8.58 -7.25
N LYS A 152 -11.34 -8.19 -7.70
CA LYS A 152 -12.59 -8.93 -7.46
C LYS A 152 -12.59 -10.32 -8.09
N GLN A 153 -12.07 -10.44 -9.32
CA GLN A 153 -11.96 -11.73 -10.01
C GLN A 153 -11.00 -12.68 -9.25
N THR A 154 -9.87 -12.15 -8.79
CA THR A 154 -8.89 -12.92 -7.99
C THR A 154 -9.50 -13.40 -6.67
N LEU A 155 -10.17 -12.52 -5.93
CA LEU A 155 -10.87 -12.88 -4.69
C LEU A 155 -11.92 -13.97 -4.92
N THR A 156 -12.73 -13.85 -5.98
CA THR A 156 -13.74 -14.85 -6.34
C THR A 156 -13.12 -16.20 -6.65
N ALA A 157 -11.99 -16.21 -7.35
CA ALA A 157 -11.27 -17.43 -7.66
C ALA A 157 -10.64 -18.08 -6.42
N LEU A 158 -9.99 -17.29 -5.57
CA LEU A 158 -9.42 -17.77 -4.30
C LEU A 158 -10.50 -18.33 -3.39
N ASP A 159 -11.67 -17.69 -3.30
CA ASP A 159 -12.83 -18.19 -2.57
C ASP A 159 -13.29 -19.57 -3.11
N ARG A 160 -13.34 -19.75 -4.43
CA ARG A 160 -13.63 -21.06 -5.04
C ARG A 160 -12.55 -22.09 -4.70
N LEU A 161 -11.26 -21.71 -4.76
CA LEU A 161 -10.14 -22.62 -4.48
C LEU A 161 -10.12 -23.10 -3.04
N VAL A 162 -10.40 -22.23 -2.06
CA VAL A 162 -10.48 -22.65 -0.65
C VAL A 162 -11.72 -23.51 -0.38
N LYS A 163 -12.78 -23.38 -1.18
CA LYS A 163 -13.97 -24.25 -1.10
C LYS A 163 -13.72 -25.62 -1.73
N THR A 164 -13.01 -25.68 -2.86
CA THR A 164 -12.71 -26.95 -3.55
C THR A 164 -11.58 -27.73 -2.89
N THR A 165 -10.57 -27.04 -2.35
CA THR A 165 -9.41 -27.65 -1.70
C THR A 165 -9.12 -27.01 -0.34
N PRO A 166 -9.98 -27.22 0.67
CA PRO A 166 -9.93 -26.49 1.95
C PRO A 166 -8.72 -26.79 2.83
N ASN A 167 -7.92 -27.81 2.51
CA ASN A 167 -6.76 -28.21 3.31
C ASN A 167 -5.43 -27.61 2.81
N ARG A 168 -5.45 -26.76 1.77
CA ARG A 168 -4.23 -26.11 1.25
C ARG A 168 -4.03 -24.74 1.92
N ALA A 169 -3.08 -24.68 2.85
CA ALA A 169 -2.69 -23.44 3.53
C ALA A 169 -2.34 -22.30 2.55
N ASP A 170 -1.70 -22.63 1.42
CA ASP A 170 -1.33 -21.66 0.37
C ASP A 170 -2.52 -20.86 -0.15
N TYR A 171 -3.68 -21.51 -0.33
CA TYR A 171 -4.87 -20.88 -0.88
C TYR A 171 -5.52 -19.94 0.13
N TRP A 172 -5.56 -20.37 1.40
CA TRP A 172 -6.01 -19.55 2.51
C TRP A 172 -5.09 -18.35 2.75
N PHE A 173 -3.78 -18.53 2.62
CA PHE A 173 -2.83 -17.43 2.67
C PHE A 173 -3.07 -16.42 1.54
N GLY A 174 -3.20 -16.89 0.30
CA GLY A 174 -3.52 -16.02 -0.85
C GLY A 174 -4.82 -15.25 -0.64
N LEU A 175 -5.87 -15.90 -0.15
CA LEU A 175 -7.15 -15.28 0.18
C LEU A 175 -7.01 -14.23 1.29
N GLY A 176 -6.26 -14.55 2.35
CA GLY A 176 -6.02 -13.63 3.47
C GLY A 176 -5.26 -12.39 3.04
N PHE A 177 -4.18 -12.58 2.28
CA PHE A 177 -3.36 -11.51 1.74
C PHE A 177 -4.15 -10.58 0.82
N TYR A 178 -5.03 -11.11 -0.03
CA TYR A 178 -5.88 -10.29 -0.88
C TYR A 178 -6.93 -9.50 -0.11
N ASN A 179 -7.60 -10.15 0.85
CA ASN A 179 -8.54 -9.42 1.70
C ASN A 179 -7.83 -8.32 2.50
N TYR A 180 -6.60 -8.56 2.96
CA TYR A 180 -5.79 -7.55 3.64
C TYR A 180 -5.49 -6.37 2.70
N TYR A 181 -5.03 -6.66 1.49
CA TYR A 181 -4.72 -5.64 0.48
C TYR A 181 -5.92 -4.77 0.09
N PHE A 182 -7.13 -5.34 0.07
CA PHE A 182 -8.38 -4.62 -0.18
C PHE A 182 -9.05 -4.08 1.09
N SER A 183 -8.32 -4.02 2.21
CA SER A 183 -8.82 -3.53 3.52
C SER A 183 -10.05 -4.29 4.05
N HIS A 184 -10.30 -5.51 3.60
CA HIS A 184 -11.29 -6.42 4.17
C HIS A 184 -10.69 -7.15 5.38
N LEU A 185 -10.25 -6.41 6.39
CA LEU A 185 -9.35 -6.90 7.44
C LEU A 185 -9.91 -8.10 8.22
N GLU A 186 -11.21 -8.13 8.52
CA GLU A 186 -11.83 -9.28 9.20
C GLU A 186 -11.82 -10.56 8.36
N ALA A 187 -12.04 -10.44 7.05
CA ALA A 187 -11.93 -11.58 6.14
C ALA A 187 -10.48 -12.05 6.00
N ALA A 188 -9.54 -11.11 5.99
CA ALA A 188 -8.10 -11.39 5.96
C ALA A 188 -7.66 -12.17 7.20
N ARG A 189 -8.00 -11.67 8.40
CA ARG A 189 -7.67 -12.30 9.68
C ARG A 189 -8.17 -13.74 9.73
N ARG A 190 -9.45 -13.97 9.38
CA ARG A 190 -10.02 -15.33 9.36
C ARG A 190 -9.29 -16.25 8.39
N ALA A 191 -8.96 -15.76 7.19
CA ALA A 191 -8.23 -16.57 6.22
C ALA A 191 -6.81 -16.90 6.70
N PHE A 192 -6.11 -15.98 7.36
CA PHE A 192 -4.81 -16.25 7.97
C PHE A 192 -4.90 -17.25 9.13
N GLU A 193 -5.93 -17.18 9.97
CA GLU A 193 -6.17 -18.17 11.03
C GLU A 193 -6.32 -19.57 10.45
N VAL A 194 -7.16 -19.73 9.41
CA VAL A 194 -7.31 -21.03 8.75
C VAL A 194 -6.00 -21.45 8.08
N ALA A 195 -5.24 -20.53 7.46
CA ALA A 195 -3.94 -20.86 6.88
C ALA A 195 -2.95 -21.38 7.94
N ILE A 196 -2.90 -20.75 9.11
CA ILE A 196 -2.07 -21.16 10.27
C ILE A 196 -2.45 -22.56 10.76
N ASP A 197 -3.74 -22.88 10.79
CA ASP A 197 -4.23 -24.20 11.21
C ASP A 197 -3.90 -25.30 10.20
N LYS A 198 -3.87 -24.97 8.91
CA LYS A 198 -3.59 -25.92 7.82
C LYS A 198 -2.10 -26.05 7.48
N GLU A 199 -1.25 -25.15 7.96
CA GLU A 199 0.17 -25.12 7.63
C GLU A 199 0.99 -26.09 8.51
N PRO A 200 1.59 -27.15 7.94
CA PRO A 200 2.44 -28.05 8.70
C PRO A 200 3.86 -27.49 8.97
N ASP A 201 4.36 -26.57 8.15
CA ASP A 201 5.70 -26.02 8.30
C ASP A 201 5.76 -24.94 9.41
N PRO A 202 6.56 -25.12 10.47
CA PRO A 202 6.60 -24.18 11.59
C PRO A 202 7.03 -22.76 11.19
N TYR A 203 7.95 -22.64 10.23
CA TYR A 203 8.45 -21.34 9.78
C TYR A 203 7.37 -20.59 8.99
N ARG A 204 6.70 -21.26 8.06
CA ARG A 204 5.55 -20.69 7.35
C ARG A 204 4.41 -20.34 8.31
N LYS A 205 4.16 -21.17 9.32
CA LYS A 205 3.15 -20.88 10.35
C LYS A 205 3.47 -19.62 11.14
N TRP A 206 4.74 -19.41 11.51
CA TRP A 206 5.20 -18.17 12.14
C TRP A 206 4.98 -16.96 11.22
N MET A 207 5.38 -17.05 9.94
CA MET A 207 5.15 -16.00 8.94
C MET A 207 3.66 -15.63 8.80
N LEU A 208 2.78 -16.62 8.76
CA LEU A 208 1.33 -16.38 8.73
C LEU A 208 0.83 -15.70 10.02
N GLY A 209 1.41 -16.06 11.16
CA GLY A 209 1.16 -15.41 12.45
C GLY A 209 1.51 -13.91 12.43
N VAL A 210 2.61 -13.52 11.78
CA VAL A 210 3.00 -12.11 11.60
C VAL A 210 1.94 -11.36 10.79
N TRP A 211 1.46 -11.93 9.67
CA TRP A 211 0.40 -11.33 8.86
C TRP A 211 -0.93 -11.17 9.63
N ARG A 212 -1.30 -12.19 10.42
CA ARG A 212 -2.49 -12.11 11.29
C ARG A 212 -2.36 -10.98 12.31
N GLN A 213 -1.23 -10.92 13.03
CA GLN A 213 -0.99 -9.87 14.04
C GLN A 213 -1.02 -8.47 13.44
N ARG A 214 -0.42 -8.28 12.26
CA ARG A 214 -0.47 -7.01 11.53
C ARG A 214 -1.91 -6.61 11.19
N THR A 215 -2.70 -7.56 10.68
CA THR A 215 -4.12 -7.34 10.37
C THR A 215 -4.91 -6.93 11.62
N GLU A 216 -4.68 -7.61 12.75
CA GLU A 216 -5.32 -7.27 14.03
C GLU A 216 -4.94 -5.88 14.53
N ALA A 217 -3.67 -5.48 14.38
CA ALA A 217 -3.19 -4.16 14.76
C ALA A 217 -3.87 -3.06 13.93
N GLU A 218 -3.98 -3.25 12.61
CA GLU A 218 -4.67 -2.30 11.73
C GLU A 218 -6.17 -2.19 12.05
N MET A 219 -6.84 -3.32 12.32
CA MET A 219 -8.23 -3.32 12.78
C MET A 219 -8.40 -2.57 14.10
N ALA A 220 -7.45 -2.69 15.03
CA ALA A 220 -7.52 -1.95 16.30
C ALA A 220 -7.39 -0.44 16.07
N VAL A 221 -6.53 -0.02 15.15
CA VAL A 221 -6.41 1.39 14.74
C VAL A 221 -7.70 1.90 14.12
N GLU A 222 -8.31 1.16 13.19
CA GLU A 222 -9.59 1.53 12.56
C GLU A 222 -10.71 1.70 13.61
N ARG A 223 -10.82 0.77 14.57
CA ARG A 223 -11.80 0.88 15.67
C ARG A 223 -11.59 2.11 16.53
N GLN A 224 -10.34 2.43 16.88
CA GLN A 224 -10.02 3.62 17.65
C GLN A 224 -10.38 4.90 16.90
N GLN A 225 -10.14 4.94 15.58
CA GLN A 225 -10.52 6.07 14.74
C GLN A 225 -12.04 6.24 14.70
N ASP A 226 -12.79 5.16 14.48
CA ASP A 226 -14.26 5.20 14.47
C ASP A 226 -14.84 5.68 15.80
N GLU A 227 -14.26 5.26 16.93
CA GLU A 227 -14.64 5.73 18.27
C GLU A 227 -14.35 7.22 18.46
N GLN A 228 -13.19 7.70 18.00
CA GLN A 228 -12.83 9.12 18.04
C GLN A 228 -13.75 9.96 17.17
N GLU A 229 -14.08 9.52 15.96
CA GLU A 229 -15.00 10.20 15.05
C GLU A 229 -16.42 10.28 15.64
N LYS A 230 -16.92 9.18 16.22
CA LYS A 230 -18.21 9.16 16.92
C LYS A 230 -18.24 10.14 18.08
N LYS A 231 -17.17 10.19 18.89
CA LYS A 231 -17.05 11.14 20.00
C LYS A 231 -17.02 12.59 19.51
N ALA A 232 -16.21 12.88 18.49
CA ALA A 232 -16.13 14.22 17.91
C ALA A 232 -17.47 14.69 17.32
N LYS A 233 -18.22 13.78 16.68
CA LYS A 233 -19.57 14.05 16.18
C LYS A 233 -20.54 14.36 17.32
N ALA A 234 -20.54 13.57 18.39
CA ALA A 234 -21.39 13.79 19.56
C ALA A 234 -21.08 15.12 20.26
N ASP A 235 -19.79 15.47 20.41
CA ASP A 235 -19.37 16.74 21.00
C ASP A 235 -19.80 17.95 20.14
N ARG A 236 -19.75 17.81 18.81
CA ARG A 236 -20.24 18.82 17.87
C ARG A 236 -21.76 19.02 18.01
N GLU A 237 -22.53 17.94 17.99
CA GLU A 237 -24.00 17.99 18.17
C GLU A 237 -24.38 18.61 19.53
N ALA A 238 -23.65 18.27 20.59
CA ALA A 238 -23.86 18.86 21.92
C ALA A 238 -23.55 20.37 21.94
N ARG A 239 -22.50 20.82 21.24
CA ARG A 239 -22.18 22.26 21.12
C ARG A 239 -23.26 23.01 20.34
N GLU A 240 -23.71 22.46 19.21
CA GLU A 240 -24.78 23.04 18.39
C GLU A 240 -26.08 23.15 19.19
N ALA A 241 -26.43 22.12 19.98
CA ALA A 241 -27.59 22.14 20.86
C ALA A 241 -27.48 23.23 21.96
N ARG A 242 -26.30 23.44 22.55
CA ARG A 242 -26.07 24.52 23.53
C ARG A 242 -26.22 25.91 22.93
N VAL A 243 -25.68 26.11 21.72
CA VAL A 243 -25.83 27.38 20.99
C VAL A 243 -27.30 27.64 20.67
N ALA A 244 -28.04 26.64 20.19
CA ALA A 244 -29.47 26.76 19.92
C ALA A 244 -30.29 27.08 21.18
N ALA A 245 -29.96 26.44 22.32
CA ALA A 245 -30.64 26.66 23.59
C ALA A 245 -30.34 28.03 24.23
N SER A 246 -29.19 28.64 23.90
CA SER A 246 -28.79 29.93 24.48
C SER A 246 -29.58 31.12 23.91
N GLY A 247 -30.31 30.92 22.80
CA GLY A 247 -31.12 31.95 22.15
C GLY A 247 -30.31 33.16 21.63
N PRO A 248 -30.89 34.01 20.76
CA PRO A 248 -30.31 35.32 20.50
C PRO A 248 -30.40 36.13 21.78
N GLY A 249 -29.25 36.51 22.35
CA GLY A 249 -29.20 37.33 23.55
C GLY A 249 -30.01 38.62 23.35
N PRO A 250 -30.94 38.97 24.27
CA PRO A 250 -31.75 40.18 24.13
C PRO A 250 -30.84 41.40 24.36
N GLY A 251 -30.67 42.24 23.34
CA GLY A 251 -30.26 43.64 23.55
C GLY A 251 -28.90 44.08 23.01
N GLN A 252 -28.48 43.64 21.82
CA GLN A 252 -27.54 44.43 21.02
C GLN A 252 -28.27 44.99 19.79
N THR A 253 -29.12 45.99 20.03
CA THR A 253 -29.63 46.85 18.95
C THR A 253 -28.47 47.69 18.44
N ALA A 254 -27.89 47.27 17.30
CA ALA A 254 -26.89 48.03 16.58
C ALA A 254 -27.43 49.43 16.26
N SER A 255 -26.80 50.45 16.82
CA SER A 255 -27.14 51.85 16.59
C SER A 255 -26.76 52.25 15.16
N GLY A 256 -27.75 52.20 14.27
CA GLY A 256 -28.11 53.31 13.39
C GLY A 256 -27.02 54.04 12.59
N VAL A 257 -26.23 53.34 11.78
CA VAL A 257 -25.65 53.93 10.55
C VAL A 257 -26.00 53.01 9.38
N PRO A 258 -26.90 53.44 8.46
CA PRO A 258 -27.27 52.63 7.29
C PRO A 258 -26.03 52.40 6.43
N GLY A 259 -25.54 51.16 6.40
CA GLY A 259 -24.37 50.74 5.62
C GLY A 259 -23.16 50.29 6.45
N GLU A 260 -23.03 50.66 7.72
CA GLU A 260 -21.95 50.11 8.57
C GLU A 260 -22.27 48.71 9.08
N ALA A 261 -23.54 48.42 9.39
CA ALA A 261 -23.99 47.09 9.79
C ALA A 261 -23.77 46.05 8.69
N GLU A 262 -24.14 46.36 7.43
CA GLU A 262 -23.91 45.48 6.29
C GLU A 262 -22.41 45.27 6.01
N ARG A 263 -21.59 46.33 6.14
CA ARG A 263 -20.13 46.21 6.02
C ARG A 263 -19.52 45.35 7.12
N TYR A 264 -20.04 45.48 8.35
CA TYR A 264 -19.59 44.68 9.48
C TYR A 264 -19.99 43.21 9.32
N GLU A 265 -21.22 42.92 8.93
CA GLU A 265 -21.69 41.56 8.64
C GLU A 265 -20.91 40.92 7.49
N ALA A 266 -20.66 41.66 6.41
CA ALA A 266 -19.84 41.20 5.30
C ALA A 266 -18.38 40.93 5.72
N ALA A 267 -17.82 41.77 6.60
CA ALA A 267 -16.48 41.56 7.15
C ALA A 267 -16.43 40.32 8.07
N LEU A 268 -17.45 40.11 8.89
CA LEU A 268 -17.57 38.93 9.75
C LEU A 268 -17.70 37.64 8.91
N HIS A 269 -18.53 37.68 7.87
CA HIS A 269 -18.72 36.57 6.95
C HIS A 269 -17.42 36.21 6.23
N ARG A 270 -16.69 37.21 5.71
CA ARG A 270 -15.36 37.00 5.10
C ARG A 270 -14.36 36.43 6.09
N SER A 271 -14.32 36.96 7.31
CA SER A 271 -13.44 36.46 8.37
C SER A 271 -13.72 34.99 8.71
N SER A 272 -15.00 34.60 8.75
CA SER A 272 -15.44 33.22 8.95
C SER A 272 -14.97 32.32 7.80
N LEU A 273 -15.18 32.73 6.55
CA LEU A 273 -14.73 31.96 5.38
C LEU A 273 -13.20 31.81 5.34
N ASP A 274 -12.44 32.84 5.71
CA ASP A 274 -10.98 32.76 5.80
C ASP A 274 -10.51 31.82 6.92
N ALA A 275 -11.28 31.67 8.00
CA ALA A 275 -11.02 30.67 9.03
C ALA A 275 -11.24 29.25 8.49
N ASP A 276 -12.35 29.01 7.78
CA ASP A 276 -12.67 27.72 7.18
C ASP A 276 -11.66 27.31 6.09
N ILE A 277 -11.24 28.25 5.22
CA ILE A 277 -10.21 28.00 4.21
C ILE A 277 -8.89 27.59 4.86
N ARG A 278 -8.46 28.27 5.94
CA ARG A 278 -7.23 27.92 6.67
C ARG A 278 -7.28 26.52 7.29
N GLU A 279 -8.44 26.11 7.78
CA GLU A 279 -8.62 24.76 8.32
C GLU A 279 -8.53 23.69 7.23
N VAL A 280 -9.20 23.92 6.09
CA VAL A 280 -9.11 23.03 4.92
C VAL A 280 -7.68 22.93 4.38
N ASP A 281 -6.98 24.06 4.27
CA ASP A 281 -5.58 24.11 3.84
C ASP A 281 -4.65 23.33 4.78
N ARG A 282 -4.86 23.45 6.10
CA ARG A 282 -4.11 22.67 7.10
C ARG A 282 -4.33 21.18 6.91
N ARG A 283 -5.58 20.76 6.71
CA ARG A 283 -5.92 19.35 6.52
C ARG A 283 -5.35 18.78 5.22
N ILE A 284 -5.41 19.54 4.12
CA ILE A 284 -4.77 19.18 2.85
C ILE A 284 -3.26 19.00 3.04
N PHE A 285 -2.61 19.93 3.75
CA PHE A 285 -1.18 19.84 4.04
C PHE A 285 -0.83 18.58 4.83
N ASP A 286 -1.59 18.26 5.88
CA ASP A 286 -1.37 17.07 6.69
C ASP A 286 -1.57 15.77 5.88
N LEU A 287 -2.60 15.69 5.05
CA LEU A 287 -2.86 14.52 4.19
C LEU A 287 -1.76 14.35 3.13
N LYS A 288 -1.30 15.44 2.50
CA LYS A 288 -0.15 15.41 1.60
C LYS A 288 1.13 14.98 2.32
N GLY A 289 1.31 15.40 3.57
CA GLY A 289 2.39 14.93 4.44
C GLY A 289 2.33 13.44 4.77
N LYS A 290 1.12 12.89 4.97
CA LYS A 290 0.90 11.45 5.15
C LYS A 290 1.21 10.67 3.87
N LEU A 291 0.76 11.15 2.70
CA LEU A 291 1.07 10.56 1.40
C LEU A 291 2.57 10.58 1.07
N ALA A 292 3.29 11.62 1.50
CA ALA A 292 4.73 11.74 1.34
C ALA A 292 5.54 10.80 2.26
N GLY A 293 4.87 10.02 3.13
CA GLY A 293 5.50 9.07 4.03
C GLY A 293 6.24 9.76 5.18
N ARG A 294 5.51 10.21 6.21
CA ARG A 294 6.15 10.59 7.47
C ARG A 294 6.66 9.34 8.19
N VAL A 295 7.96 9.12 8.10
CA VAL A 295 8.69 8.20 8.97
C VAL A 295 8.69 8.81 10.37
N THR A 296 7.90 8.23 11.29
CA THR A 296 7.90 8.68 12.68
C THR A 296 8.87 7.82 13.47
N VAL A 297 9.95 8.41 13.96
CA VAL A 297 10.88 7.72 14.87
C VAL A 297 10.25 7.76 16.25
N LEU A 298 9.84 6.59 16.76
CA LEU A 298 9.29 6.47 18.11
C LEU A 298 10.43 6.66 19.13
N THR A 299 10.09 7.10 20.34
CA THR A 299 11.07 7.42 21.41
C THR A 299 11.92 6.23 21.84
N ASN A 300 11.53 5.00 21.50
CA ASN A 300 12.29 3.76 21.73
C ASN A 300 13.21 3.37 20.55
N GLY A 301 13.34 4.21 19.52
CA GLY A 301 14.16 3.94 18.35
C GLY A 301 13.54 3.01 17.30
N THR A 302 12.28 2.58 17.47
CA THR A 302 11.56 1.86 16.41
C THR A 302 10.99 2.84 15.38
N VAL A 303 11.15 2.49 14.11
CA VAL A 303 10.57 3.23 12.99
C VAL A 303 9.13 2.74 12.80
N GLY A 304 8.16 3.58 13.16
CA GLY A 304 6.76 3.34 12.85
C GLY A 304 6.45 3.88 11.46
N VAL A 305 6.15 3.00 10.51
CA VAL A 305 5.49 3.39 9.26
C VAL A 305 4.00 3.29 9.53
N GLU A 306 3.31 4.44 9.64
CA GLU A 306 1.85 4.44 9.67
C GLU A 306 1.36 3.81 8.37
N ALA A 307 0.59 2.72 8.45
CA ALA A 307 -0.05 2.14 7.27
C ALA A 307 -1.09 3.14 6.75
N VAL A 308 -0.72 3.92 5.74
CA VAL A 308 -1.61 4.92 5.14
C VAL A 308 -2.47 4.23 4.07
N ASN A 309 -3.79 4.21 4.27
CA ASN A 309 -4.71 3.84 3.21
C ASN A 309 -4.73 4.94 2.14
N HIS A 310 -3.85 4.82 1.15
CA HIS A 310 -3.66 5.82 0.09
C HIS A 310 -4.96 6.13 -0.67
N LYS A 311 -5.88 5.18 -0.80
CA LYS A 311 -7.18 5.40 -1.45
C LYS A 311 -8.06 6.34 -0.61
N LYS A 312 -8.27 6.01 0.67
CA LYS A 312 -9.04 6.85 1.60
C LYS A 312 -8.46 8.27 1.69
N VAL A 313 -7.12 8.38 1.75
CA VAL A 313 -6.44 9.68 1.81
C VAL A 313 -6.59 10.49 0.52
N ASN A 314 -6.52 9.85 -0.66
CA ASN A 314 -6.72 10.54 -1.93
C ASN A 314 -8.19 10.98 -2.12
N GLU A 315 -9.16 10.17 -1.72
CA GLU A 315 -10.59 10.53 -1.76
C GLU A 315 -10.88 11.71 -0.83
N GLU A 316 -10.37 11.69 0.40
CA GLU A 316 -10.48 12.81 1.35
C GLU A 316 -9.81 14.07 0.79
N LEU A 317 -8.64 13.93 0.15
CA LEU A 317 -7.93 15.05 -0.46
C LEU A 317 -8.73 15.71 -1.59
N GLN A 318 -9.34 14.92 -2.47
CA GLN A 318 -10.19 15.43 -3.56
C GLN A 318 -11.42 16.17 -3.01
N GLN A 319 -12.06 15.64 -1.97
CA GLN A 319 -13.21 16.29 -1.33
C GLN A 319 -12.82 17.62 -0.68
N LEU A 320 -11.65 17.68 -0.04
CA LEU A 320 -11.14 18.91 0.57
C LEU A 320 -10.74 19.96 -0.46
N GLU A 321 -10.11 19.56 -1.58
CA GLU A 321 -9.77 20.47 -2.67
C GLU A 321 -11.01 21.06 -3.34
N ALA A 322 -12.07 20.25 -3.54
CA ALA A 322 -13.37 20.73 -4.02
C ALA A 322 -14.00 21.72 -3.03
N ARG A 323 -14.08 21.36 -1.74
CA ARG A 323 -14.61 22.24 -0.70
C ARG A 323 -13.85 23.56 -0.58
N ARG A 324 -12.52 23.53 -0.72
CA ARG A 324 -11.68 24.74 -0.74
C ARG A 324 -12.06 25.66 -1.89
N SER A 325 -12.26 25.10 -3.09
CA SER A 325 -12.66 25.86 -4.29
C SER A 325 -14.01 26.56 -4.07
N ASP A 326 -14.97 25.87 -3.47
CA ASP A 326 -16.29 26.44 -3.16
C ASP A 326 -16.21 27.59 -2.15
N LEU A 327 -15.44 27.41 -1.07
CA LEU A 327 -15.23 28.45 -0.04
C LEU A 327 -14.54 29.69 -0.61
N VAL A 328 -13.54 29.53 -1.48
CA VAL A 328 -12.87 30.65 -2.16
C VAL A 328 -13.85 31.40 -3.06
N SER A 329 -14.71 30.68 -3.78
CA SER A 329 -15.74 31.27 -4.64
C SER A 329 -16.77 32.08 -3.84
N GLN A 330 -17.19 31.57 -2.66
CA GLN A 330 -18.07 32.28 -1.75
C GLN A 330 -17.42 33.54 -1.14
N ARG A 331 -16.12 33.48 -0.84
CA ARG A 331 -15.38 34.60 -0.25
C ARG A 331 -15.21 35.75 -1.23
N ASP A 332 -14.84 35.42 -2.47
CA ASP A 332 -14.53 36.40 -3.49
C ASP A 332 -15.81 37.00 -4.13
N GLY A 333 -16.95 36.28 -4.00
CA GLY A 333 -18.23 36.66 -4.58
C GLY A 333 -18.26 36.54 -6.11
N PRO A 334 -19.43 36.74 -6.75
CA PRO A 334 -19.47 36.94 -8.19
C PRO A 334 -18.64 38.18 -8.53
N ARG A 335 -17.62 38.00 -9.39
CA ARG A 335 -16.78 39.09 -9.89
C ARG A 335 -17.56 40.06 -10.78
#